data_AF-A0A8T4PD92-F1
#
_entry.id   AF-A0A8T4PD92-F1
#
_cell.length_a   1.000
_cell.length_b   1.000
_cell.length_c   1.000
_cell.angle_alpha   90.00
_cell.angle_beta   90.00
_cell.angle_gamma   90.00
#
_symmetry.space_group_name_H-M   'P 1'
#
loop_
_entity.id
_entity.type
_entity.pdbx_description
1 polymer ?
#
loop_
_entity_poly.entity_id
_entity_poly.type
_entity_poly.pdbx_seq_one_letter_code
_entity_poly.pdbx_strand_id
1 'polypeptide(L)'
;MEEEYNWNLILKAAVPIALIEAYVFYTSISNGWKWLSLIIGLLLTGGIVYSRNKKKNNVFTAVAMVFLVALIVRFLKSFGVF
;
A
#
# COMPACT_ATOMS: atom_id res chain seq x y z
N MET A 1 -6.49 -2.30 26.22
CA MET A 1 -5.62 -1.13 25.95
C MET A 1 -5.90 -0.71 24.53
N GLU A 2 -6.52 0.45 24.34
CA GLU A 2 -6.67 1.04 23.00
C GLU A 2 -5.28 1.29 22.45
N GLU A 3 -4.88 0.51 21.45
CA GLU A 3 -3.67 0.82 20.73
C GLU A 3 -3.94 2.07 19.91
N GLU A 4 -3.48 3.19 20.43
CA GLU A 4 -3.60 4.47 19.74
C GLU A 4 -2.80 4.40 18.44
N TYR A 5 -3.52 4.17 17.35
CA TYR A 5 -2.99 4.10 16.00
C TYR A 5 -2.46 5.48 15.61
N ASN A 6 -1.23 5.54 15.10
CA ASN A 6 -0.69 6.80 14.59
C ASN A 6 -1.15 7.00 13.14
N TRP A 7 -2.43 7.33 12.98
CA TRP A 7 -3.07 7.51 11.67
C TRP A 7 -2.36 8.54 10.80
N ASN A 8 -1.81 9.60 11.38
CA ASN A 8 -1.06 10.62 10.64
C ASN A 8 0.18 10.03 9.97
N LEU A 9 0.94 9.20 10.69
CA LEU A 9 2.10 8.50 10.13
C LEU A 9 1.69 7.45 9.09
N ILE A 10 0.67 6.65 9.40
CA ILE A 10 0.15 5.60 8.52
C ILE A 10 -0.27 6.20 7.18
N LEU A 11 -1.10 7.24 7.19
CA LEU A 11 -1.62 7.88 5.99
C LEU A 11 -0.50 8.56 5.18
N LYS A 12 0.44 9.25 5.83
CA LYS A 12 1.56 9.90 5.14
C LYS A 12 2.48 8.91 4.43
N ALA A 13 2.62 7.69 4.93
CA ALA A 13 3.41 6.65 4.28
C ALA A 13 2.60 5.86 3.24
N ALA A 14 1.40 5.42 3.61
CA ALA A 14 0.57 4.55 2.79
C ALA A 14 -0.04 5.26 1.59
N VAL A 15 -0.54 6.49 1.72
CA VAL A 15 -1.25 7.18 0.63
C VAL A 15 -0.36 7.42 -0.60
N PRO A 16 0.86 7.97 -0.49
CA PRO A 16 1.71 8.20 -1.66
C PRO A 16 2.07 6.89 -2.37
N ILE A 17 2.40 5.84 -1.60
CA ILE A 17 2.76 4.54 -2.16
C ILE A 17 1.55 3.87 -2.81
N ALA A 18 0.38 3.95 -2.19
CA ALA A 18 -0.87 3.44 -2.75
C ALA A 18 -1.24 4.11 -4.08
N LEU A 19 -1.00 5.41 -4.24
CA LEU A 19 -1.21 6.11 -5.51
C LEU A 19 -0.24 5.64 -6.61
N ILE A 20 1.03 5.41 -6.26
CA ILE A 20 2.02 4.86 -7.19
C ILE A 20 1.59 3.46 -7.62
N GLU A 21 1.22 2.59 -6.68
CA GLU A 21 0.76 1.23 -6.98
C GLU A 21 -0.52 1.23 -7.80
N ALA A 22 -1.48 2.11 -7.51
CA ALA A 22 -2.67 2.29 -8.33
C ALA A 22 -2.32 2.60 -9.79
N TYR A 23 -1.39 3.53 -10.02
CA TYR A 23 -0.90 3.88 -11.35
C TYR A 23 -0.20 2.70 -12.03
N VAL A 24 0.68 1.98 -11.33
CA VAL A 24 1.37 0.80 -11.86
C VAL A 24 0.36 -0.28 -12.28
N PHE A 25 -0.66 -0.56 -11.46
CA PHE A 25 -1.69 -1.53 -11.81
C PHE A 25 -2.57 -1.07 -12.99
N TYR A 26 -2.76 0.25 -13.14
CA TYR A 26 -3.46 0.86 -14.26
C TYR A 26 -2.70 0.70 -15.59
N THR A 27 -1.36 0.78 -15.59
CA THR A 27 -0.56 0.64 -16.82
C THR A 27 -0.65 -0.76 -17.46
N SER A 28 -0.20 -0.87 -18.72
CA SER A 28 -0.16 -2.10 -19.53
C SER A 28 1.11 -2.95 -19.32
N ILE A 29 1.86 -2.72 -18.24
CA ILE A 29 3.04 -3.51 -17.88
C ILE A 29 2.61 -4.95 -17.52
N SER A 30 3.51 -5.92 -17.69
CA SER A 30 3.23 -7.32 -17.36
C SER A 30 2.83 -7.51 -15.89
N ASN A 31 1.98 -8.50 -15.63
CA ASN A 31 1.50 -8.81 -14.28
C ASN A 31 2.63 -9.12 -13.29
N GLY A 32 3.75 -9.70 -13.76
CA GLY A 32 4.92 -9.96 -12.93
C GLY A 32 5.53 -8.68 -12.36
N TRP A 33 5.72 -7.66 -13.19
CA TRP A 33 6.26 -6.36 -12.76
C TRP A 33 5.33 -5.61 -11.82
N LYS A 34 4.00 -5.73 -12.01
CA LYS A 34 3.01 -5.14 -11.09
C LYS A 34 3.13 -5.70 -9.68
N TRP A 35 3.21 -7.02 -9.57
CA TRP A 35 3.38 -7.68 -8.27
C TRP A 35 4.73 -7.39 -7.64
N LEU A 36 5.78 -7.29 -8.45
CA LEU A 36 7.11 -6.92 -7.97
C LEU A 36 7.12 -5.48 -7.44
N SER A 37 6.49 -4.53 -8.15
CA SER A 37 6.27 -3.16 -7.65
C SER A 37 5.54 -3.18 -6.32
N LEU A 38 4.44 -3.94 -6.22
CA LEU A 38 3.66 -4.04 -5.00
C LEU A 38 4.51 -4.54 -3.83
N ILE A 39 5.30 -5.60 -4.02
CA ILE A 39 6.18 -6.12 -2.96
C ILE A 39 7.17 -5.02 -2.50
N ILE A 40 7.77 -4.28 -3.44
CA ILE A 40 8.67 -3.17 -3.11
C ILE A 40 7.93 -2.06 -2.36
N GLY A 41 6.73 -1.67 -2.81
CA GLY A 41 5.89 -0.67 -2.17
C GLY A 41 5.49 -1.06 -0.75
N LEU A 42 5.13 -2.33 -0.51
CA LEU A 42 4.80 -2.86 0.81
C LEU A 42 6.02 -2.82 1.75
N LEU A 43 7.20 -3.24 1.26
CA LEU A 43 8.45 -3.17 2.04
C LEU A 43 8.83 -1.74 2.38
N LEU A 44 8.71 -0.80 1.43
CA LEU A 44 8.97 0.63 1.66
C LEU A 44 8.00 1.21 2.69
N THR A 45 6.70 0.95 2.55
CA THR A 45 5.67 1.42 3.48
C THR A 45 5.94 0.89 4.89
N GLY A 46 6.19 -0.42 5.00
CA GLY A 46 6.51 -1.06 6.27
C GLY A 46 7.78 -0.50 6.89
N GLY A 47 8.84 -0.31 6.09
CA GLY A 47 10.11 0.25 6.52
C GLY A 47 10.01 1.69 7.02
N ILE A 48 9.29 2.56 6.28
CA ILE A 48 9.06 3.96 6.67
C ILE A 48 8.34 4.02 8.01
N VAL A 49 7.23 3.30 8.15
CA VAL A 49 6.45 3.32 9.38
C VAL A 49 7.22 2.70 10.54
N TYR A 50 7.91 1.57 10.32
CA TYR A 50 8.73 0.91 11.34
C TYR A 50 9.87 1.81 11.84
N SER A 51 10.50 2.57 10.94
CA SER A 51 11.59 3.50 11.30
C SER A 51 11.13 4.63 12.22
N ARG A 52 9.86 5.07 12.09
CA ARG A 52 9.28 6.18 12.84
C ARG A 52 8.48 5.72 14.06
N ASN A 53 7.90 4.53 14.00
CA ASN A 53 7.05 3.96 15.03
C ASN A 53 7.18 2.43 15.03
N LYS A 54 7.83 1.91 16.08
CA LYS A 54 8.08 0.47 16.24
C LYS A 54 6.84 -0.35 16.62
N LYS A 55 5.68 0.27 16.83
CA LYS A 55 4.42 -0.45 17.09
C LYS A 55 4.02 -1.25 15.85
N LYS A 56 4.04 -2.58 15.97
CA LYS A 56 3.75 -3.53 14.88
C LYS A 56 2.39 -3.28 14.22
N ASN A 57 1.38 -2.87 14.99
CA ASN A 57 0.04 -2.65 14.47
C ASN A 57 -0.04 -1.45 13.52
N ASN A 58 0.74 -0.38 13.74
CA ASN A 58 0.82 0.74 12.78
C ASN A 58 1.49 0.32 11.47
N VAL A 59 2.55 -0.48 11.56
CA VAL A 59 3.27 -1.01 10.38
C VAL A 59 2.34 -1.90 9.55
N PHE A 60 1.67 -2.85 10.21
CA PHE A 60 0.75 -3.76 9.55
C PHE A 60 -0.43 -3.02 8.91
N THR A 61 -1.05 -2.08 9.62
CA THR A 61 -2.17 -1.29 9.09
C THR A 61 -1.75 -0.46 7.86
N ALA A 62 -0.56 0.15 7.88
CA ALA A 62 -0.08 0.91 6.72
C ALA A 62 0.17 0.04 5.49
N VAL A 63 0.82 -1.11 5.69
CA VAL A 63 1.06 -2.10 4.62
C VAL A 63 -0.26 -2.65 4.08
N ALA A 64 -1.21 -2.97 4.96
CA ALA A 64 -2.53 -3.46 4.59
C ALA A 64 -3.32 -2.43 3.76
N MET A 65 -3.24 -1.13 4.09
CA MET A 65 -3.88 -0.08 3.29
C MET A 65 -3.36 -0.05 1.84
N VAL A 66 -2.03 -0.07 1.66
CA VAL A 66 -1.42 -0.08 0.32
C VAL A 66 -1.85 -1.31 -0.47
N PHE A 67 -1.83 -2.48 0.18
CA PHE A 67 -2.25 -3.73 -0.44
C PHE A 67 -3.73 -3.70 -0.86
N LEU A 68 -4.62 -3.23 0.03
CA LEU A 68 -6.05 -3.13 -0.26
C LEU A 68 -6.33 -2.19 -1.44
N VAL A 69 -5.68 -1.03 -1.49
CA VAL A 69 -5.84 -0.09 -2.61
C VAL A 69 -5.39 -0.72 -3.92
N ALA A 70 -4.21 -1.37 -3.94
CA ALA A 70 -3.71 -2.05 -5.13
C ALA A 70 -4.67 -3.17 -5.62
N LEU A 71 -5.23 -3.94 -4.70
CA LEU A 71 -6.23 -4.96 -5.02
C LEU A 71 -7.51 -4.35 -5.58
N ILE A 72 -8.04 -3.29 -4.95
CA ILE A 72 -9.25 -2.60 -5.42
C ILE A 72 -9.04 -2.12 -6.86
N VAL A 73 -7.92 -1.44 -7.15
CA VAL A 73 -7.61 -0.94 -8.49
C VAL A 73 -7.51 -2.07 -9.51
N ARG A 74 -6.87 -3.18 -9.15
CA ARG A 74 -6.80 -4.38 -9.99
C ARG A 74 -8.20 -4.94 -10.31
N PHE A 75 -9.05 -5.09 -9.30
CA PHE A 75 -10.40 -5.62 -9.49
C PHE A 75 -11.25 -4.66 -10.33
N LEU A 76 -11.22 -3.35 -10.04
CA LEU A 76 -11.94 -2.34 -10.83
C LEU A 76 -11.55 -2.38 -12.31
N LYS A 77 -10.26 -2.50 -12.62
CA LYS A 77 -9.78 -2.69 -13.99
C LYS A 77 -10.26 -4.01 -14.61
N SER A 78 -10.32 -5.08 -13.82
CA SER A 78 -10.83 -6.38 -14.30
C SER A 78 -12.33 -6.38 -14.56
N PHE A 79 -13.10 -5.56 -13.84
CA PHE A 79 -14.55 -5.40 -14.03
C PHE A 79 -14.91 -4.44 -15.17
N GLY A 80 -13.92 -3.82 -15.83
CA GLY A 80 -14.16 -2.88 -16.93
C GLY A 80 -14.83 -1.57 -16.47
N VAL A 81 -14.80 -1.28 -15.16
CA VAL A 81 -15.24 0.02 -14.63
C VAL A 81 -14.26 1.12 -15.07
N PHE A 82 -13.00 0.74 -15.37
CA PHE A 82 -11.95 1.58 -15.94
C PHE A 82 -10.99 0.77 -16.83
#